data_AF-A0A2R6G6U5-F1
#
_entry.id   AF-A0A2R6G6U5-F1
#
_cell.length_a   1.000
_cell.length_b   1.000
_cell.length_c   1.000
_cell.angle_alpha   90.00
_cell.angle_beta   90.00
_cell.angle_gamma   90.00
#
_symmetry.space_group_name_H-M   'P 1'
#
loop_
_entity.id
_entity.type
_entity.pdbx_description
1 polymer ?
#
loop_
_entity_poly.entity_id
_entity_poly.type
_entity_poly.pdbx_seq_one_letter_code
_entity_poly.pdbx_strand_id
1 'polypeptide(L)'
;MSGGMPGPPPEERPTPDGRRNAQGIRVDPEVAAEPPVRRAVISVLVAHEPGVLSEVSGLFSRRQFNIESLTVGPTADPDRARITVVCEEPEPGVDQLKKQLRKLLPVVDVRELPDDAVRRELALIKVDADDPAEVRAVAEMYDGRTVDACPETVTVEVTGSRQKVGAAVETLGRFGVREVVRTGTTALARGTDTTTDQTSTEQTTNAREPTTEP
;
A
#
# COMPACT_ATOMS: atom_id res chain seq x y z
N MET A 1 -54.54 -31.91 24.63
CA MET A 1 -53.76 -31.36 25.74
C MET A 1 -52.29 -31.64 25.45
N SER A 2 -51.54 -30.70 24.88
CA SER A 2 -50.10 -30.88 24.62
C SER A 2 -49.32 -30.43 25.85
N GLY A 3 -48.85 -31.37 26.67
CA GLY A 3 -47.93 -31.09 27.76
C GLY A 3 -46.58 -30.66 27.18
N GLY A 4 -46.22 -29.38 27.30
CA GLY A 4 -44.88 -28.91 26.97
C GLY A 4 -43.86 -29.55 27.90
N MET A 5 -42.68 -29.90 27.37
CA MET A 5 -41.60 -30.43 28.20
C MET A 5 -41.19 -29.40 29.26
N PRO A 6 -41.00 -29.81 30.52
CA PRO A 6 -40.48 -28.91 31.55
C PRO A 6 -39.07 -28.47 31.14
N GLY A 7 -38.85 -27.15 31.09
CA GLY A 7 -37.53 -26.59 30.83
C GLY A 7 -36.55 -26.94 31.96
N PRO A 8 -35.23 -26.79 31.72
CA PRO A 8 -34.21 -27.13 32.71
C PRO A 8 -34.39 -26.35 34.02
N PRO A 9 -34.04 -26.97 35.17
CA PRO A 9 -34.09 -26.32 36.47
C PRO A 9 -33.21 -25.07 36.48
N PRO A 10 -33.49 -24.06 37.35
CA PRO A 10 -32.79 -22.78 37.35
C PRO A 10 -31.26 -22.89 37.39
N GLU A 11 -30.76 -23.96 38.00
CA GLU A 11 -29.36 -24.25 38.26
C GLU A 11 -28.62 -24.75 37.01
N GLU A 12 -29.34 -25.33 36.05
CA GLU A 12 -28.82 -25.85 34.78
C GLU A 12 -29.02 -24.86 33.62
N ARG A 13 -29.58 -23.67 33.90
CA ARG A 13 -29.70 -22.63 32.88
C ARG A 13 -28.31 -22.05 32.62
N PRO A 14 -27.83 -22.03 31.36
CA PRO A 14 -26.56 -21.41 31.05
C PRO A 14 -26.60 -19.92 31.43
N THR A 15 -25.81 -19.54 32.43
CA THR A 15 -25.53 -18.14 32.76
C THR A 15 -24.53 -17.60 31.75
N PRO A 16 -24.89 -16.58 30.95
CA PRO A 16 -23.96 -16.05 29.95
C PRO A 16 -22.94 -15.14 30.62
N ASP A 17 -21.66 -15.42 30.40
CA ASP A 17 -20.52 -14.60 30.83
C ASP A 17 -20.35 -13.34 29.96
N GLY A 18 -19.62 -12.34 30.48
CA GLY A 18 -19.24 -11.13 29.74
C GLY A 18 -19.68 -9.81 30.37
N ARG A 19 -18.98 -8.72 30.04
CA ARG A 19 -19.31 -7.36 30.51
C ARG A 19 -20.49 -6.79 29.73
N ARG A 20 -21.37 -6.06 30.42
CA ARG A 20 -22.42 -5.25 29.79
C ARG A 20 -21.89 -3.85 29.51
N ASN A 21 -22.20 -3.31 28.34
CA ASN A 21 -21.96 -1.89 28.04
C ASN A 21 -22.99 -0.99 28.78
N ALA A 22 -22.84 0.33 28.66
CA ALA A 22 -23.73 1.32 29.29
C ALA A 22 -25.21 1.23 28.85
N GLN A 23 -25.50 0.49 27.78
CA GLN A 23 -26.84 0.25 27.23
C GLN A 23 -27.40 -1.11 27.67
N GLY A 24 -26.71 -1.84 28.55
CA GLY A 24 -27.12 -3.15 29.04
C GLY A 24 -26.92 -4.29 28.04
N ILE A 25 -26.31 -4.03 26.88
CA ILE A 25 -26.01 -5.02 25.84
C ILE A 25 -24.75 -5.79 26.25
N ARG A 26 -24.77 -7.12 26.12
CA ARG A 26 -23.61 -7.97 26.35
C ARG A 26 -22.61 -7.77 25.21
N VAL A 27 -21.37 -7.47 25.55
CA VAL A 27 -20.27 -7.43 24.58
C VAL A 27 -19.43 -8.68 24.79
N ASP A 28 -19.41 -9.54 23.78
CA ASP A 28 -18.52 -10.69 23.76
C ASP A 28 -17.07 -10.16 23.69
N PRO A 29 -16.15 -10.57 24.59
CA PRO A 29 -14.78 -10.07 24.59
C PRO A 29 -14.03 -10.33 23.27
N GLU A 30 -14.41 -11.35 22.50
CA GLU A 30 -13.85 -11.59 21.16
C GLU A 30 -14.33 -10.54 20.13
N VAL A 31 -15.55 -10.03 20.28
CA VAL A 31 -16.14 -8.98 19.41
C VAL A 31 -15.53 -7.61 19.69
N ALA A 32 -14.92 -7.41 20.86
CA ALA A 32 -14.25 -6.16 21.23
C ALA A 32 -12.77 -6.09 20.80
N ALA A 33 -12.19 -7.19 20.30
CA ALA A 33 -10.81 -7.17 19.83
C ALA A 33 -10.74 -6.46 18.47
N GLU A 34 -10.11 -5.29 18.43
CA GLU A 34 -9.78 -4.64 17.16
C GLU A 34 -8.86 -5.60 16.37
N PRO A 35 -9.22 -5.95 15.13
CA PRO A 35 -8.43 -6.89 14.36
C PRO A 35 -7.02 -6.31 14.12
N PRO A 36 -5.98 -7.15 14.15
CA PRO A 36 -4.62 -6.68 14.01
C PRO A 36 -4.42 -5.99 12.65
N VAL A 37 -3.86 -4.79 12.70
CA VAL A 37 -3.49 -4.05 11.49
C VAL A 37 -2.24 -4.66 10.86
N ARG A 38 -2.19 -4.67 9.53
CA ARG A 38 -1.00 -5.08 8.79
C ARG A 38 -0.70 -4.10 7.66
N ARG A 39 0.57 -4.07 7.27
CA ARG A 39 1.05 -3.27 6.14
C ARG A 39 0.90 -4.06 4.85
N ALA A 40 0.00 -3.63 3.97
CA ALA A 40 -0.24 -4.24 2.67
C ALA A 40 0.42 -3.43 1.54
N VAL A 41 0.91 -4.12 0.50
CA VAL A 41 1.39 -3.49 -0.73
C VAL A 41 0.48 -3.92 -1.87
N ILE A 42 -0.22 -2.97 -2.47
CA ILE A 42 -1.19 -3.23 -3.54
C ILE A 42 -0.66 -2.60 -4.83
N SER A 43 -0.53 -3.41 -5.86
CA SER A 43 -0.28 -2.96 -7.22
C SER A 43 -1.60 -2.85 -7.97
N VAL A 44 -1.81 -1.70 -8.60
CA VAL A 44 -2.99 -1.38 -9.38
C VAL A 44 -2.53 -1.03 -10.79
N LEU A 45 -2.95 -1.80 -11.78
CA LEU A 45 -2.76 -1.48 -13.18
C LEU A 45 -3.94 -0.62 -13.64
N VAL A 46 -3.65 0.53 -14.24
CA VAL A 46 -4.67 1.50 -14.65
C VAL A 46 -4.42 1.98 -16.08
N ALA A 47 -5.46 2.53 -16.71
CA ALA A 47 -5.31 3.32 -17.93
C ALA A 47 -4.43 4.56 -17.68
N HIS A 48 -3.56 4.90 -18.62
CA HIS A 48 -2.68 6.05 -18.52
C HIS A 48 -3.33 7.30 -19.12
N GLU A 49 -4.41 7.76 -18.48
CA GLU A 49 -5.22 8.88 -18.96
C GLU A 49 -5.31 10.00 -17.90
N PRO A 50 -5.52 11.26 -18.31
CA PRO A 50 -5.77 12.36 -17.38
C PRO A 50 -6.94 12.06 -16.44
N GLY A 51 -6.77 12.36 -15.14
CA GLY A 51 -7.82 12.21 -14.13
C GLY A 51 -7.83 10.86 -13.39
N VAL A 52 -7.20 9.81 -13.93
CA VAL A 52 -7.16 8.48 -13.30
C VAL A 52 -6.54 8.51 -11.90
N LEU A 53 -5.43 9.23 -11.72
CA LEU A 53 -4.81 9.39 -10.41
C LEU A 53 -5.77 10.06 -9.41
N SER A 54 -6.51 11.08 -9.84
CA SER A 54 -7.47 11.81 -8.98
C SER A 54 -8.65 10.94 -8.56
N GLU A 55 -9.13 10.07 -9.44
CA GLU A 55 -10.19 9.11 -9.12
C GLU A 55 -9.73 8.10 -8.07
N VAL A 56 -8.55 7.52 -8.28
CA VAL A 56 -7.94 6.55 -7.37
C VAL A 56 -7.63 7.21 -6.03
N SER A 57 -7.00 8.40 -6.02
CA SER A 57 -6.69 9.12 -4.78
C SER A 57 -7.95 9.52 -4.02
N GLY A 58 -8.99 9.93 -4.74
CA GLY A 58 -10.30 10.30 -4.18
C GLY A 58 -11.02 9.13 -3.52
N LEU A 59 -10.77 7.88 -3.93
CA LEU A 59 -11.31 6.71 -3.24
C LEU A 59 -10.78 6.61 -1.80
N PHE A 60 -9.46 6.82 -1.61
CA PHE A 60 -8.84 6.69 -0.30
C PHE A 60 -9.31 7.75 0.68
N SER A 61 -9.45 8.99 0.21
CA SER A 61 -9.99 10.08 1.03
C SER A 61 -11.44 9.83 1.47
N ARG A 62 -12.32 9.40 0.53
CA ARG A 62 -13.75 9.15 0.82
C ARG A 62 -13.99 7.97 1.75
N ARG A 63 -13.10 6.97 1.71
CA ARG A 63 -13.21 5.75 2.52
C ARG A 63 -12.32 5.76 3.76
N GLN A 64 -11.54 6.83 3.94
CA GLN A 64 -10.62 7.02 5.06
C GLN A 64 -9.61 5.87 5.22
N PHE A 65 -9.10 5.35 4.10
CA PHE A 65 -8.03 4.35 4.14
C PHE A 65 -6.72 5.00 4.58
N ASN A 66 -6.00 4.36 5.49
CA ASN A 66 -4.71 4.83 5.99
C ASN A 66 -3.59 4.47 5.00
N ILE A 67 -3.24 5.42 4.12
CA ILE A 67 -2.16 5.26 3.14
C ILE A 67 -0.85 5.78 3.72
N GLU A 68 0.15 4.92 3.69
CA GLU A 68 1.53 5.28 3.99
C GLU A 68 2.24 5.87 2.78
N SER A 69 2.04 5.29 1.59
CA SER A 69 2.61 5.84 0.35
C SER A 69 1.80 5.46 -0.88
N LEU A 70 1.87 6.31 -1.89
CA LEU A 70 1.27 6.08 -3.20
C LEU A 70 2.29 6.54 -4.26
N THR A 71 2.64 5.64 -5.17
CA THR A 71 3.51 5.94 -6.30
C THR A 71 2.81 5.61 -7.59
N VAL A 72 3.10 6.37 -8.64
CA VAL A 72 2.53 6.17 -9.98
C VAL A 72 3.63 6.32 -11.03
N GLY A 73 3.62 5.46 -12.03
CA GLY A 73 4.52 5.56 -13.17
C GLY A 73 4.00 4.81 -14.39
N PRO A 74 4.42 5.21 -15.61
CA PRO A 74 4.08 4.48 -16.82
C PRO A 74 4.67 3.07 -16.79
N THR A 75 4.03 2.14 -17.50
CA THR A 75 4.57 0.79 -17.71
C THR A 75 5.29 0.68 -19.05
N ALA A 76 5.71 -0.54 -19.43
CA ALA A 76 6.25 -0.78 -20.77
C ALA A 76 5.19 -0.57 -21.87
N ASP A 77 3.91 -0.76 -21.53
CA ASP A 77 2.79 -0.33 -22.35
C ASP A 77 2.51 1.15 -22.06
N PRO A 78 2.62 2.06 -23.05
CA PRO A 78 2.44 3.50 -22.86
C PRO A 78 1.01 3.89 -22.48
N ASP A 79 0.01 3.07 -22.82
CA ASP A 79 -1.40 3.29 -22.50
C ASP A 79 -1.75 2.82 -21.07
N ARG A 80 -0.76 2.28 -20.34
CA ARG A 80 -0.92 1.76 -18.99
C ARG A 80 0.03 2.41 -18.00
N ALA A 81 -0.51 2.72 -16.83
CA ALA A 81 0.27 3.15 -15.69
C ALA A 81 0.10 2.16 -14.54
N ARG A 82 1.10 2.10 -13.66
CA ARG A 82 1.05 1.33 -12.43
C ARG A 82 1.03 2.25 -11.24
N ILE A 83 0.05 2.04 -10.37
CA ILE A 83 -0.01 2.65 -9.06
C ILE A 83 0.40 1.61 -8.04
N THR A 84 1.38 1.92 -7.20
CA THR A 84 1.72 1.11 -6.02
C THR A 84 1.23 1.85 -4.78
N VAL A 85 0.37 1.18 -4.01
CA VAL A 85 -0.20 1.71 -2.77
C VAL A 85 0.32 0.89 -1.61
N VAL A 86 0.81 1.57 -0.59
CA VAL A 86 1.11 0.98 0.70
C VAL A 86 0.11 1.51 1.71
N CYS A 87 -0.61 0.62 2.39
CA CYS A 87 -1.59 0.98 3.42
C CYS A 87 -1.42 0.12 4.67
N GLU A 88 -1.84 0.66 5.81
CA GLU A 88 -1.87 -0.04 7.10
C GLU A 88 -3.31 -0.21 7.54
N GLU A 89 -3.86 -1.41 7.34
CA GLU A 89 -5.27 -1.72 7.54
C GLU A 89 -5.42 -3.14 8.12
N PRO A 90 -6.51 -3.43 8.86
CA PRO A 90 -6.89 -4.80 9.15
C PRO A 90 -7.21 -5.60 7.88
N GLU A 91 -7.16 -6.94 7.92
CA GLU A 91 -7.46 -7.78 6.75
C GLU A 91 -8.78 -7.42 6.04
N PRO A 92 -9.91 -7.21 6.75
CA PRO A 92 -11.14 -6.77 6.10
C PRO A 92 -11.02 -5.41 5.40
N GLY A 93 -10.20 -4.51 5.92
CA GLY A 93 -9.92 -3.19 5.35
C GLY A 93 -9.13 -3.30 4.05
N VAL A 94 -8.07 -4.12 4.03
CA VAL A 94 -7.27 -4.40 2.81
C VAL A 94 -8.15 -5.04 1.73
N ASP A 95 -8.97 -6.03 2.09
CA ASP A 95 -9.90 -6.67 1.17
C ASP A 95 -10.94 -5.71 0.61
N GLN A 96 -11.48 -4.85 1.46
CA GLN A 96 -12.41 -3.82 1.04
C GLN A 96 -11.73 -2.83 0.09
N LEU A 97 -10.49 -2.42 0.37
CA LEU A 97 -9.74 -1.53 -0.49
C LEU A 97 -9.56 -2.13 -1.89
N LYS A 98 -9.09 -3.39 -1.98
CA LYS A 98 -8.96 -4.11 -3.25
C LYS A 98 -10.30 -4.18 -4.00
N LYS A 99 -11.40 -4.49 -3.31
CA LYS A 99 -12.75 -4.55 -3.89
C LYS A 99 -13.23 -3.20 -4.42
N GLN A 100 -12.91 -2.10 -3.74
CA GLN A 100 -13.33 -0.76 -4.18
C GLN A 100 -12.48 -0.28 -5.37
N LEU A 101 -11.18 -0.55 -5.38
CA LEU A 101 -10.30 -0.24 -6.52
C LEU A 101 -10.77 -0.93 -7.80
N ARG A 102 -11.14 -2.23 -7.73
CA ARG A 102 -11.66 -2.98 -8.89
C ARG A 102 -12.97 -2.44 -9.48
N LYS A 103 -13.69 -1.57 -8.76
CA LYS A 103 -14.93 -0.95 -9.24
C LYS A 103 -14.70 0.34 -10.01
N LEU A 104 -13.49 0.90 -9.96
CA LEU A 104 -13.14 2.10 -10.70
C LEU A 104 -12.97 1.73 -12.17
N LEU A 105 -13.64 2.46 -13.07
CA LEU A 105 -13.59 2.23 -14.51
C LEU A 105 -12.16 2.21 -15.09
N PRO A 106 -11.23 3.12 -14.70
CA PRO A 106 -9.88 3.10 -15.28
C PRO A 106 -8.98 2.00 -14.73
N VAL A 107 -9.42 1.21 -13.74
CA VAL A 107 -8.62 0.13 -13.14
C VAL A 107 -8.76 -1.15 -13.96
N VAL A 108 -7.61 -1.66 -14.42
CA VAL A 108 -7.51 -2.88 -15.24
C VAL A 108 -7.35 -4.11 -14.36
N ASP A 109 -6.44 -4.03 -13.38
CA ASP A 109 -6.14 -5.14 -12.47
C ASP A 109 -5.69 -4.62 -11.10
N VAL A 110 -5.98 -5.40 -10.05
CA VAL A 110 -5.62 -5.10 -8.66
C VAL A 110 -5.09 -6.35 -7.99
N ARG A 111 -3.81 -6.31 -7.61
CA ARG A 111 -3.11 -7.41 -6.96
C ARG A 111 -2.42 -6.96 -5.69
N GLU A 112 -2.55 -7.76 -4.65
CA GLU A 112 -1.74 -7.63 -3.45
C GLU A 112 -0.41 -8.34 -3.67
N LEU A 113 0.70 -7.68 -3.33
CA LEU A 113 2.02 -8.23 -3.49
C LEU A 113 2.44 -9.01 -2.24
N PRO A 114 3.10 -10.16 -2.42
CA PRO A 114 3.59 -10.96 -1.30
C PRO A 114 4.71 -10.22 -0.54
N ASP A 115 5.05 -10.74 0.64
CA ASP A 115 6.06 -10.14 1.51
C ASP A 115 7.47 -10.19 0.95
N ASP A 116 7.76 -11.17 0.10
CA ASP A 116 9.05 -11.32 -0.57
C ASP A 116 9.18 -10.45 -1.83
N ALA A 117 8.13 -9.71 -2.23
CA ALA A 117 8.16 -8.80 -3.36
C ALA A 117 9.35 -7.82 -3.28
N VAL A 118 9.92 -7.48 -4.43
CA VAL A 118 11.01 -6.51 -4.50
C VAL A 118 10.42 -5.12 -4.28
N ARG A 119 10.76 -4.49 -3.16
CA ARG A 119 10.28 -3.17 -2.75
C ARG A 119 11.45 -2.20 -2.67
N ARG A 120 11.33 -1.04 -3.30
CA ARG A 120 12.36 0.01 -3.29
C ARG A 120 11.74 1.38 -3.13
N GLU A 121 12.50 2.30 -2.56
CA GLU A 121 12.22 3.73 -2.61
C GLU A 121 13.52 4.50 -2.80
N LEU A 122 13.40 5.71 -3.33
CA LEU A 122 14.48 6.68 -3.49
C LEU A 122 14.21 7.88 -2.57
N ALA A 123 15.27 8.41 -1.99
CA ALA A 123 15.24 9.68 -1.27
C ALA A 123 16.33 10.62 -1.77
N LEU A 124 15.98 11.90 -1.84
CA LEU A 124 16.94 13.00 -1.95
C LEU A 124 16.97 13.70 -0.60
N ILE A 125 18.17 13.84 -0.04
CA ILE A 125 18.40 14.35 1.31
C ILE A 125 19.41 15.49 1.17
N LYS A 126 18.97 16.72 1.41
CA LYS A 126 19.82 17.91 1.42
C LYS A 126 20.16 18.26 2.84
N VAL A 127 21.45 18.36 3.15
CA VAL A 127 21.97 18.69 4.47
C VAL A 127 22.91 19.88 4.41
N ASP A 128 23.06 20.57 5.55
CA ASP A 128 24.18 21.48 5.76
C ASP A 128 25.50 20.70 5.69
N ALA A 129 26.56 21.34 5.22
CA ALA A 129 27.87 20.71 5.12
C ALA A 129 28.98 21.76 5.29
N ASP A 130 29.65 21.74 6.45
CA ASP A 130 30.92 22.46 6.63
C ASP A 130 32.07 21.72 5.94
N ASP A 131 32.03 20.39 5.96
CA ASP A 131 32.93 19.50 5.20
C ASP A 131 32.11 18.52 4.34
N PRO A 132 31.98 18.79 3.03
CA PRO A 132 31.30 17.90 2.09
C PRO A 132 31.87 16.47 2.04
N ALA A 133 33.15 16.28 2.37
CA ALA A 133 33.77 14.96 2.38
C ALA A 133 33.22 14.08 3.52
N GLU A 134 32.90 14.67 4.67
CA GLU A 134 32.32 13.94 5.80
C GLU A 134 30.90 13.47 5.47
N VAL A 135 30.07 14.35 4.89
CA VAL A 135 28.71 13.99 4.46
C VAL A 135 28.75 12.86 3.45
N ARG A 136 29.68 12.92 2.47
CA ARG A 136 29.86 11.86 1.48
C ARG A 136 30.25 10.53 2.13
N ALA A 137 31.20 10.53 3.08
CA ALA A 137 31.60 9.31 3.77
C ALA A 137 30.44 8.64 4.52
N VAL A 138 29.55 9.44 5.13
CA VAL A 138 28.35 8.90 5.78
C VAL A 138 27.34 8.37 4.77
N ALA A 139 27.13 9.09 3.68
CA ALA A 139 26.26 8.65 2.60
C ALA A 139 26.68 7.30 2.02
N GLU A 140 27.98 7.08 1.83
CA GLU A 140 28.55 5.83 1.29
C GLU A 140 28.20 4.60 2.14
N MET A 141 28.06 4.74 3.47
CA MET A 141 27.61 3.64 4.34
C MET A 141 26.20 3.12 3.99
N TYR A 142 25.39 3.93 3.32
CA TYR A 142 24.04 3.59 2.86
C TYR A 142 23.99 3.39 1.34
N ASP A 143 25.12 3.13 0.68
CA ASP A 143 25.26 3.14 -0.78
C ASP A 143 24.69 4.44 -1.41
N GLY A 144 24.74 5.54 -0.67
CA GLY A 144 24.26 6.84 -1.10
C GLY A 144 25.23 7.49 -2.08
N ARG A 145 24.72 8.37 -2.92
CA ARG A 145 25.50 9.10 -3.93
C ARG A 145 25.29 10.58 -3.76
N THR A 146 26.38 11.35 -3.69
CA THR A 146 26.30 12.81 -3.76
C THR A 146 25.86 13.20 -5.17
N VAL A 147 24.72 13.89 -5.29
CA VAL A 147 24.18 14.38 -6.56
C VAL A 147 24.43 15.88 -6.76
N ASP A 148 24.64 16.61 -5.67
CA ASP A 148 24.95 18.04 -5.67
C ASP A 148 25.77 18.40 -4.44
N ALA A 149 26.70 19.35 -4.57
CA ALA A 149 27.52 19.85 -3.48
C ALA A 149 27.92 21.32 -3.73
N CYS A 150 27.69 22.17 -2.73
CA CYS A 150 28.14 23.55 -2.67
C CYS A 150 28.90 23.80 -1.35
N PRO A 151 29.49 24.99 -1.13
CA PRO A 151 30.26 25.27 0.09
C PRO A 151 29.45 25.11 1.39
N GLU A 152 28.13 25.28 1.34
CA GLU A 152 27.26 25.24 2.52
C GLU A 152 26.39 24.00 2.62
N THR A 153 26.22 23.23 1.53
CA THR A 153 25.29 22.08 1.49
C THR A 153 25.74 20.95 0.61
N VAL A 154 25.25 19.76 0.93
CA VAL A 154 25.38 18.57 0.10
C VAL A 154 24.01 17.93 -0.06
N THR A 155 23.68 17.52 -1.28
CA THR A 155 22.50 16.70 -1.57
C THR A 155 22.93 15.28 -1.90
N VAL A 156 22.34 14.33 -1.19
CA VAL A 156 22.61 12.89 -1.32
C VAL A 156 21.36 12.19 -1.85
N GLU A 157 21.54 11.33 -2.85
CA GLU A 157 20.56 10.34 -3.28
C GLU A 157 20.80 9.02 -2.54
N VAL A 158 19.75 8.42 -1.98
CA VAL A 158 19.79 7.08 -1.39
C VAL A 158 18.65 6.25 -1.96
N THR A 159 18.96 5.05 -2.45
CA THR A 159 17.96 4.09 -2.94
C THR A 159 18.06 2.77 -2.16
N GLY A 160 16.93 2.25 -1.69
CA GLY A 160 16.95 1.12 -0.77
C GLY A 160 15.58 0.57 -0.40
N SER A 161 15.58 -0.32 0.60
CA SER A 161 14.34 -0.61 1.34
C SER A 161 13.93 0.61 2.16
N ARG A 162 12.65 0.69 2.54
CA ARG A 162 12.15 1.74 3.44
C ARG A 162 12.98 1.87 4.72
N GLN A 163 13.41 0.75 5.30
CA GLN A 163 14.24 0.78 6.52
C GLN A 163 15.62 1.39 6.25
N LYS A 164 16.27 1.00 5.14
CA LYS A 164 17.58 1.53 4.77
C LYS A 164 17.53 3.03 4.52
N VAL A 165 16.54 3.49 3.76
CA VAL A 165 16.36 4.91 3.46
C VAL A 165 16.01 5.70 4.72
N GLY A 166 15.12 5.17 5.57
CA GLY A 166 14.81 5.77 6.87
C GLY A 166 16.05 5.95 7.76
N ALA A 167 16.88 4.93 7.87
CA ALA A 167 18.13 4.98 8.63
C ALA A 167 19.14 5.98 8.04
N ALA A 168 19.20 6.11 6.71
CA ALA A 168 20.04 7.10 6.06
C ALA A 168 19.59 8.54 6.37
N VAL A 169 18.28 8.81 6.31
CA VAL A 169 17.71 10.12 6.66
C VAL A 169 18.01 10.47 8.12
N GLU A 170 17.82 9.52 9.05
CA GLU A 170 18.11 9.72 10.46
C GLU A 170 19.59 10.00 10.71
N THR A 171 20.48 9.23 10.09
CA THR A 171 21.93 9.36 10.30
C THR A 171 22.48 10.63 9.68
N LEU A 172 22.06 10.98 8.47
CA LEU A 172 22.42 12.25 7.82
C LEU A 172 21.82 13.45 8.57
N GLY A 173 20.79 13.24 9.39
CA GLY A 173 20.20 14.29 10.21
C GLY A 173 21.14 14.92 11.22
N ARG A 174 22.24 14.25 11.56
CA ARG A 174 23.31 14.83 12.39
C ARG A 174 23.98 16.07 11.79
N PHE A 175 23.93 16.21 10.47
CA PHE A 175 24.53 17.34 9.76
C PHE A 175 23.60 18.55 9.68
N GLY A 176 22.32 18.41 10.05
CA GLY A 176 21.31 19.44 9.80
C GLY A 176 20.61 19.20 8.47
N VAL A 177 19.43 18.59 8.51
CA VAL A 177 18.61 18.38 7.30
C VAL A 177 17.93 19.68 6.91
N ARG A 178 18.22 20.17 5.71
CA ARG A 178 17.48 21.28 5.11
C ARG A 178 16.20 20.81 4.44
N GLU A 179 16.30 19.78 3.60
CA GLU A 179 15.16 19.27 2.82
C GLU A 179 15.26 17.76 2.61
N VAL A 180 14.12 17.07 2.61
CA VAL A 180 14.02 15.65 2.24
C VAL A 180 12.84 15.43 1.32
N VAL A 181 13.07 14.71 0.25
CA VAL A 181 12.01 14.20 -0.63
C VAL A 181 12.16 12.70 -0.74
N ARG A 182 11.05 11.97 -0.58
CA ARG A 182 10.98 10.51 -0.75
C ARG A 182 9.97 10.19 -1.84
N THR A 183 10.29 9.23 -2.69
CA THR A 183 9.40 8.82 -3.78
C THR A 183 8.19 8.03 -3.31
N GLY A 184 8.24 7.44 -2.11
CA GLY A 184 7.35 6.36 -1.69
C GLY A 184 7.80 5.00 -2.24
N THR A 185 7.13 3.93 -1.83
CA THR A 185 7.50 2.57 -2.24
C THR A 185 7.05 2.29 -3.68
N THR A 186 7.98 1.84 -4.53
CA THR A 186 7.69 1.11 -5.76
C THR A 186 7.95 -0.37 -5.54
N ALA A 187 7.18 -1.24 -6.19
CA ALA A 187 7.30 -2.67 -5.99
C ALA A 187 7.00 -3.51 -7.23
N LEU A 188 7.70 -4.64 -7.32
CA LEU A 188 7.45 -5.71 -8.28
C LEU A 188 7.38 -7.05 -7.56
N ALA A 189 6.51 -7.94 -8.06
CA ALA A 189 6.54 -9.35 -7.68
C ALA A 189 7.91 -9.97 -8.03
N ARG A 190 8.33 -10.98 -7.26
CA ARG A 190 9.66 -11.59 -7.39
C ARG A 190 9.64 -12.73 -8.42
N GLY A 191 10.75 -12.92 -9.10
CA GLY A 191 10.94 -14.08 -10.00
C GLY A 191 10.06 -13.97 -11.23
N THR A 192 9.36 -15.06 -11.55
CA THR A 192 8.45 -15.16 -12.71
C THR A 192 7.04 -14.69 -12.39
N ASP A 193 6.74 -14.30 -11.15
CA ASP A 193 5.41 -13.84 -10.76
C ASP A 193 5.11 -12.46 -11.34
N THR A 194 3.88 -12.29 -11.81
CA THR A 194 3.42 -11.00 -12.35
C THR A 194 2.88 -10.12 -11.24
N THR A 195 3.21 -8.83 -11.30
CA THR A 195 2.74 -7.84 -10.31
C THR A 195 1.27 -7.44 -10.56
N THR A 196 0.80 -7.57 -11.81
CA THR A 196 -0.59 -7.37 -12.28
C THR A 196 -0.75 -8.12 -13.61
N ASP A 197 -1.89 -8.74 -13.87
CA ASP A 197 -2.13 -9.42 -15.16
C ASP A 197 -2.52 -8.41 -16.25
N GLN A 198 -1.76 -8.37 -17.34
CA GLN A 198 -2.03 -7.49 -18.48
C GLN A 198 -2.98 -8.12 -19.53
N THR A 199 -3.28 -9.41 -19.39
CA THR A 199 -3.91 -10.25 -20.41
C THR A 199 -5.43 -10.10 -20.51
N SER A 200 -6.07 -9.33 -19.63
CA SER A 200 -7.53 -9.25 -19.54
C SER A 200 -8.21 -8.50 -20.70
N THR A 201 -7.47 -7.87 -21.62
CA THR A 201 -8.05 -7.04 -22.70
C THR A 201 -7.97 -7.66 -24.11
N GLU A 202 -7.06 -8.61 -24.38
CA GLU A 202 -6.90 -9.18 -25.74
C GLU A 202 -8.00 -10.18 -26.15
N GLN A 203 -8.82 -10.67 -25.22
CA GLN A 203 -9.83 -11.71 -25.53
C GLN A 203 -11.17 -11.20 -26.07
N THR A 204 -11.43 -9.88 -26.07
CA THR A 204 -12.75 -9.35 -26.51
C THR A 204 -12.77 -8.87 -27.97
N THR A 205 -11.63 -8.72 -28.65
CA THR A 205 -11.56 -8.17 -30.02
C THR A 205 -11.57 -9.22 -31.14
N ASN A 206 -11.41 -10.52 -30.84
CA ASN A 206 -11.36 -11.58 -31.87
C ASN A 206 -12.70 -12.31 -32.16
N ALA A 207 -13.85 -11.78 -31.72
CA ALA A 207 -15.16 -12.45 -31.87
C ALA A 207 -16.14 -11.81 -32.87
N ARG A 208 -15.67 -10.98 -33.81
CA ARG A 208 -16.54 -10.44 -34.88
C ARG A 208 -15.86 -10.46 -36.24
N GLU A 209 -15.72 -11.64 -36.83
CA GLU A 209 -15.69 -11.76 -38.29
C GLU A 209 -17.13 -12.03 -38.79
N PRO A 210 -17.65 -11.24 -39.73
CA PRO A 210 -18.94 -11.52 -40.35
C PRO A 210 -18.76 -12.61 -41.41
N THR A 211 -19.45 -13.74 -41.20
CA THR A 211 -19.71 -14.75 -42.24
C THR A 211 -20.24 -14.06 -43.50
N THR A 212 -19.49 -14.13 -44.59
CA THR A 212 -20.01 -13.84 -45.93
C THR A 212 -19.67 -15.03 -46.82
N GLU A 213 -20.62 -15.96 -46.96
CA GLU A 213 -20.66 -16.96 -48.03
C GLU A 213 -21.27 -16.33 -49.29
N PRO A 214 -20.86 -16.81 -50.47
CA PRO A 214 -21.82 -17.18 -51.51
C PRO A 214 -21.76 -18.68 -51.88
#